data_AF-A0A1U8CLG6-F1
#
_entry.id   AF-A0A1U8CLG6-F1
#
_cell.length_a   1.000
_cell.length_b   1.000
_cell.length_c   1.000
_cell.angle_alpha   90.00
_cell.angle_beta   90.00
_cell.angle_gamma   90.00
#
_symmetry.space_group_name_H-M   'P 1'
#
loop_
_entity.id
_entity.type
_entity.pdbx_description
1 polymer ?
#
loop_
_entity_poly.entity_id
_entity_poly.type
_entity_poly.pdbx_seq_one_letter_code
_entity_poly.pdbx_strand_id
1 'polypeptide(L)'
;MGPLQGQLVLGACLLDRPWHQSRKGRATRCGNGVVEDSEECDCGNDCADNQCCDDKCKLKEGAECSNELCCSQCKFQKMGHVCRPIDGTCDLEEYCNGTSAICPEDRRMQDGSTCHGSYSCLEGRCLDPSSQCSHIFGYSAQSASDSCYNSFNSKGNMFGNCGLSSNSPETHVKCSHQNALCGKLICTELGFLPPIKPKHILIQVPHSQEWCWSIATSQDGTDLPYKGYVRNNTPCGENKACTNFVCEDVPPVFNPEPSCSQKYCNEHGVCNDLGNCHCHFGFAPPDCKHKGNGGSVDSGPAGESQENPTEESEYGDEQNKDDLALNLKLIVLAAILILTILFIIVCIVITYSKSETPSEIESPELEAEEEAPSEEAEEEAPPEEAEEEEEEKEEEAEGEEEEEGEEDE
;
A
#
# COMPACT_ATOMS: atom_id res chain seq x y z
N MET A 1 1.67 35.49 -10.12
CA MET A 1 2.54 34.58 -9.37
C MET A 1 1.61 33.73 -8.50
N GLY A 2 1.46 32.44 -8.83
CA GLY A 2 0.71 31.49 -8.01
C GLY A 2 1.66 30.42 -7.47
N PRO A 3 1.42 29.85 -6.28
CA PRO A 3 2.26 28.78 -5.75
C PRO A 3 1.99 27.48 -6.51
N LEU A 4 3.06 26.80 -6.93
CA LEU A 4 2.98 25.40 -7.38
C LEU A 4 2.91 24.50 -6.14
N GLN A 5 1.76 23.87 -5.92
CA GLN A 5 1.57 22.83 -4.89
C GLN A 5 0.99 21.55 -5.52
N GLY A 6 1.59 21.12 -6.63
CA GLY A 6 1.42 19.74 -7.11
C GLY A 6 2.19 18.80 -6.19
N GLN A 7 1.48 17.97 -5.43
CA GLN A 7 2.11 17.07 -4.46
C GLN A 7 2.42 15.74 -5.14
N LEU A 8 3.55 15.70 -5.84
CA LEU A 8 4.11 14.58 -6.61
C LEU A 8 3.84 13.17 -6.05
N VAL A 9 3.76 12.21 -6.98
CA VAL A 9 4.00 10.78 -6.71
C VAL A 9 5.27 10.61 -5.88
N LEU A 10 5.33 9.59 -5.01
CA LEU A 10 6.38 9.40 -4.02
C LEU A 10 7.72 8.90 -4.61
N GLY A 11 8.20 9.53 -5.68
CA GLY A 11 9.47 9.18 -6.32
C GLY A 11 9.63 9.57 -7.78
N ALA A 12 8.55 9.78 -8.55
CA ALA A 12 8.62 9.95 -10.02
C ALA A 12 9.65 11.03 -10.47
N CYS A 13 9.54 12.25 -9.94
CA CYS A 13 10.48 13.37 -10.19
C CYS A 13 11.91 13.14 -9.61
N LEU A 14 12.16 12.01 -8.95
CA LEU A 14 13.49 11.55 -8.49
C LEU A 14 14.06 10.40 -9.33
N LEU A 15 13.27 9.79 -10.23
CA LEU A 15 13.73 8.78 -11.19
C LEU A 15 14.42 9.44 -12.39
N ASP A 16 13.92 10.60 -12.82
CA ASP A 16 14.62 11.46 -13.78
C ASP A 16 15.95 11.96 -13.19
N ARG A 17 17.09 11.43 -13.66
CA ARG A 17 18.40 12.03 -13.36
C ARG A 17 18.43 13.42 -14.01
N PRO A 18 18.46 14.53 -13.25
CA PRO A 18 18.30 15.87 -13.82
C PRO A 18 19.46 16.18 -14.76
N TRP A 19 19.16 16.25 -16.05
CA TRP A 19 20.15 16.40 -17.12
C TRP A 19 20.89 17.74 -17.05
N HIS A 20 21.93 17.91 -17.88
CA HIS A 20 22.94 18.98 -17.85
C HIS A 20 22.43 20.45 -17.88
N GLN A 21 21.12 20.69 -17.90
CA GLN A 21 20.53 22.02 -17.75
C GLN A 21 20.57 22.54 -16.28
N SER A 22 21.78 22.92 -15.87
CA SER A 22 22.00 24.04 -14.92
C SER A 22 21.96 23.78 -13.40
N ARG A 23 22.73 22.82 -12.88
CA ARG A 23 23.35 22.98 -11.53
C ARG A 23 24.52 23.99 -11.57
N LYS A 24 24.26 25.21 -12.09
CA LYS A 24 25.22 26.30 -12.42
C LYS A 24 25.97 26.93 -11.22
N GLY A 25 26.11 26.22 -10.11
CA GLY A 25 26.72 26.69 -8.86
C GLY A 25 27.63 25.68 -8.15
N ARG A 26 27.89 24.50 -8.73
CA ARG A 26 28.97 23.59 -8.28
C ARG A 26 30.01 23.44 -9.37
N ALA A 27 31.26 23.19 -8.95
CA ALA A 27 32.31 22.72 -9.84
C ALA A 27 32.22 21.20 -9.97
N THR A 28 32.47 20.68 -11.16
CA THR A 28 32.45 19.25 -11.48
C THR A 28 33.25 18.44 -10.46
N ARG A 29 32.67 17.36 -9.90
CA ARG A 29 33.34 16.53 -8.90
C ARG A 29 33.08 15.04 -9.12
N CYS A 30 33.93 14.43 -9.95
CA CYS A 30 34.04 12.99 -10.10
C CYS A 30 34.01 12.23 -8.77
N GLY A 31 33.30 11.09 -8.76
CA GLY A 31 33.08 10.27 -7.57
C GLY A 31 31.96 10.79 -6.68
N ASN A 32 30.90 11.37 -7.27
CA ASN A 32 29.71 11.81 -6.55
C ASN A 32 28.42 11.04 -6.92
N GLY A 33 28.47 10.21 -7.97
CA GLY A 33 27.34 9.45 -8.53
C GLY A 33 26.51 10.20 -9.59
N VAL A 34 26.93 11.40 -10.00
CA VAL A 34 26.19 12.25 -10.96
C VAL A 34 27.14 12.71 -12.04
N VAL A 35 26.89 12.27 -13.28
CA VAL A 35 27.67 12.66 -14.46
C VAL A 35 27.46 14.16 -14.72
N GLU A 36 28.53 14.93 -14.59
CA GLU A 36 28.57 16.38 -14.86
C GLU A 36 29.32 16.67 -16.18
N ASP A 37 29.20 17.87 -16.74
CA ASP A 37 29.49 18.21 -18.17
C ASP A 37 30.87 17.83 -18.76
N SER A 38 31.84 17.42 -17.94
CA SER A 38 33.19 16.99 -18.36
C SER A 38 33.45 15.49 -18.21
N GLU A 39 32.50 14.75 -17.67
CA GLU A 39 32.58 13.34 -17.28
C GLU A 39 31.80 12.45 -18.26
N GLU A 40 32.24 11.21 -18.43
CA GLU A 40 31.57 10.23 -19.32
C GLU A 40 30.74 9.20 -18.53
N CYS A 41 31.01 9.08 -17.24
CA CYS A 41 30.38 8.18 -16.29
C CYS A 41 30.80 8.61 -14.87
N ASP A 42 30.01 8.30 -13.84
CA ASP A 42 30.41 8.51 -12.44
C ASP A 42 29.98 7.30 -11.61
N CYS A 43 30.96 6.60 -11.03
CA CYS A 43 30.83 5.39 -10.22
C CYS A 43 30.78 5.64 -8.71
N GLY A 44 30.66 6.91 -8.28
CA GLY A 44 30.76 7.27 -6.87
C GLY A 44 32.16 6.97 -6.33
N ASN A 45 32.27 6.53 -5.08
CA ASN A 45 33.58 6.27 -4.48
C ASN A 45 34.16 4.89 -4.87
N ASP A 46 33.33 3.95 -5.35
CA ASP A 46 33.68 2.53 -5.54
C ASP A 46 34.03 2.19 -7.01
N CYS A 47 34.71 3.11 -7.70
CA CYS A 47 35.17 2.96 -9.09
C CYS A 47 36.22 1.84 -9.31
N ALA A 48 36.73 1.23 -8.24
CA ALA A 48 37.65 0.10 -8.30
C ALA A 48 36.98 -1.17 -8.86
N ASP A 49 35.79 -1.49 -8.36
CA ASP A 49 35.03 -2.69 -8.75
C ASP A 49 34.10 -2.46 -9.95
N ASN A 50 33.87 -1.20 -10.34
CA ASN A 50 33.08 -0.86 -11.51
C ASN A 50 33.78 -1.34 -12.81
N GLN A 51 33.11 -2.15 -13.61
CA GLN A 51 33.70 -2.70 -14.85
C GLN A 51 33.85 -1.65 -15.96
N CYS A 52 33.04 -0.58 -15.94
CA CYS A 52 32.77 0.29 -17.08
C CYS A 52 33.38 1.70 -16.95
N CYS A 53 33.55 2.20 -15.73
CA CYS A 53 34.02 3.56 -15.44
C CYS A 53 35.28 3.57 -14.56
N ASP A 54 36.23 4.49 -14.81
CA ASP A 54 37.47 4.63 -14.06
C ASP A 54 37.41 5.68 -12.91
N ASP A 55 38.49 5.78 -12.15
CA ASP A 55 38.68 6.72 -11.03
C ASP A 55 38.79 8.20 -11.44
N LYS A 56 38.65 8.50 -12.73
CA LYS A 56 38.68 9.84 -13.34
C LYS A 56 37.39 10.15 -14.10
N CYS A 57 36.35 9.33 -13.90
CA CYS A 57 35.03 9.49 -14.51
C CYS A 57 35.09 9.43 -16.06
N LYS A 58 35.90 8.48 -16.54
CA LYS A 58 36.05 8.10 -17.95
C LYS A 58 35.69 6.65 -18.20
N LEU A 59 35.14 6.38 -19.39
CA LEU A 59 34.75 5.03 -19.77
C LEU A 59 36.01 4.16 -20.01
N LYS A 60 36.02 2.96 -19.42
CA LYS A 60 37.07 1.95 -19.58
C LYS A 60 37.05 1.40 -21.02
N GLU A 61 38.19 0.90 -21.50
CA GLU A 61 38.34 0.50 -22.91
C GLU A 61 37.29 -0.56 -23.31
N GLY A 62 36.47 -0.22 -24.31
CA GLY A 62 35.37 -1.06 -24.80
C GLY A 62 34.00 -0.81 -24.15
N ALA A 63 33.90 0.04 -23.12
CA ALA A 63 32.62 0.46 -22.55
C ALA A 63 31.91 1.52 -23.41
N GLU A 64 30.57 1.45 -23.47
CA GLU A 64 29.67 2.41 -24.13
C GLU A 64 28.80 3.18 -23.13
N CYS A 65 28.69 2.67 -21.89
CA CYS A 65 27.87 3.19 -20.81
C CYS A 65 28.38 2.64 -19.45
N SER A 66 27.81 3.10 -18.33
CA SER A 66 28.21 2.59 -17.01
C SER A 66 27.05 2.21 -16.08
N ASN A 67 26.32 3.17 -15.53
CA ASN A 67 25.51 3.01 -14.31
C ASN A 67 24.03 3.37 -14.50
N GLU A 68 23.64 3.60 -15.74
CA GLU A 68 22.32 4.04 -16.16
C GLU A 68 21.41 2.84 -16.44
N LEU A 69 20.08 2.99 -16.34
CA LEU A 69 19.11 1.89 -16.39
C LEU A 69 19.10 1.11 -17.73
N CYS A 70 19.51 1.73 -18.83
CA CYS A 70 19.70 1.07 -20.13
C CYS A 70 21.17 0.69 -20.39
N CYS A 71 21.96 0.45 -19.35
CA CYS A 71 23.29 -0.14 -19.46
C CYS A 71 23.32 -1.57 -18.88
N SER A 72 24.01 -2.49 -19.56
CA SER A 72 24.32 -3.83 -19.04
C SER A 72 25.63 -4.32 -19.62
N GLN A 73 26.53 -4.85 -18.76
CA GLN A 73 27.87 -5.32 -19.16
C GLN A 73 28.65 -4.27 -19.98
N CYS A 74 28.52 -3.00 -19.58
CA CYS A 74 29.12 -1.82 -20.25
C CYS A 74 28.65 -1.58 -21.69
N LYS A 75 27.51 -2.15 -22.10
CA LYS A 75 26.86 -1.98 -23.42
C LYS A 75 25.43 -1.48 -23.25
N PHE A 76 24.91 -0.77 -24.26
CA PHE A 76 23.51 -0.36 -24.25
C PHE A 76 22.59 -1.60 -24.22
N GLN A 77 21.56 -1.53 -23.38
CA GLN A 77 20.47 -2.51 -23.36
C GLN A 77 19.76 -2.53 -24.72
N LYS A 78 19.22 -3.70 -25.07
CA LYS A 78 18.50 -3.88 -26.35
C LYS A 78 17.31 -2.93 -26.45
N MET A 79 17.01 -2.50 -27.68
CA MET A 79 15.79 -1.76 -27.97
C MET A 79 14.56 -2.53 -27.44
N GLY A 80 13.71 -1.86 -26.67
CA GLY A 80 12.53 -2.46 -26.07
C GLY A 80 12.74 -3.25 -24.77
N HIS A 81 13.91 -3.16 -24.14
CA HIS A 81 14.07 -3.59 -22.76
C HIS A 81 13.37 -2.60 -21.82
N VAL A 82 12.45 -3.07 -20.97
CA VAL A 82 11.79 -2.23 -19.95
C VAL A 82 12.83 -1.76 -18.94
N CYS A 83 13.02 -0.44 -18.84
CA CYS A 83 13.95 0.20 -17.90
C CYS A 83 13.23 0.88 -16.73
N ARG A 84 11.94 1.21 -16.89
CA ARG A 84 11.03 1.59 -15.79
C ARG A 84 9.72 0.80 -15.94
N PRO A 85 9.39 -0.14 -15.04
CA PRO A 85 8.10 -0.83 -15.05
C PRO A 85 7.00 0.05 -14.41
N ILE A 86 5.75 -0.26 -14.73
CA ILE A 86 4.54 0.44 -14.25
C ILE A 86 4.44 0.41 -12.70
N ASP A 87 4.45 1.58 -12.05
CA ASP A 87 4.16 1.77 -10.61
C ASP A 87 2.69 2.19 -10.38
N GLY A 88 1.78 1.25 -10.63
CA GLY A 88 0.34 1.40 -10.34
C GLY A 88 -0.52 1.82 -11.55
N THR A 89 -1.85 1.85 -11.35
CA THR A 89 -2.84 1.85 -12.46
C THR A 89 -3.02 3.17 -13.20
N CYS A 90 -2.20 4.18 -12.91
CA CYS A 90 -2.17 5.48 -13.58
C CYS A 90 -0.78 5.83 -14.13
N ASP A 91 0.12 4.86 -14.12
CA ASP A 91 1.49 4.97 -14.63
C ASP A 91 1.63 4.26 -15.99
N LEU A 92 2.73 4.49 -16.70
CA LEU A 92 3.11 3.78 -17.93
C LEU A 92 4.46 3.06 -17.71
N GLU A 93 5.08 2.58 -18.79
CA GLU A 93 6.35 1.85 -18.74
C GLU A 93 7.33 2.38 -19.80
N GLU A 94 8.59 2.54 -19.41
CA GLU A 94 9.62 3.12 -20.28
C GLU A 94 10.60 2.06 -20.79
N TYR A 95 10.96 2.23 -22.05
CA TYR A 95 11.70 1.26 -22.86
C TYR A 95 13.02 1.82 -23.37
N CYS A 96 14.10 1.06 -23.21
CA CYS A 96 15.40 1.37 -23.79
C CYS A 96 15.29 1.50 -25.31
N ASN A 97 15.88 2.54 -25.89
CA ASN A 97 15.85 2.78 -27.34
C ASN A 97 16.94 2.03 -28.13
N GLY A 98 17.81 1.26 -27.45
CA GLY A 98 18.93 0.52 -28.07
C GLY A 98 20.14 1.37 -28.48
N THR A 99 20.13 2.68 -28.21
CA THR A 99 21.18 3.63 -28.63
C THR A 99 21.62 4.59 -27.51
N SER A 100 21.05 4.45 -26.32
CA SER A 100 21.29 5.28 -25.13
C SER A 100 21.40 4.39 -23.89
N ALA A 101 22.24 4.80 -22.95
CA ALA A 101 22.30 4.23 -21.60
C ALA A 101 21.16 4.75 -20.70
N ILE A 102 20.61 5.91 -21.03
CA ILE A 102 19.58 6.60 -20.25
C ILE A 102 18.21 6.06 -20.67
N CYS A 103 17.40 5.64 -19.70
CA CYS A 103 15.97 5.38 -19.88
C CYS A 103 15.25 6.69 -20.29
N PRO A 104 14.16 6.65 -21.07
CA PRO A 104 13.30 7.82 -21.24
C PRO A 104 12.79 8.38 -19.90
N GLU A 105 12.37 9.65 -19.91
CA GLU A 105 11.75 10.29 -18.74
C GLU A 105 10.47 9.56 -18.31
N ASP A 106 10.17 9.59 -17.01
CA ASP A 106 8.96 8.99 -16.43
C ASP A 106 7.69 9.53 -17.13
N ARG A 107 6.82 8.63 -17.60
CA ARG A 107 5.51 8.98 -18.18
C ARG A 107 4.39 8.24 -17.48
N ARG A 108 3.30 8.98 -17.30
CA ARG A 108 2.09 8.57 -16.59
C ARG A 108 0.88 8.71 -17.51
N MET A 109 -0.24 8.11 -17.14
CA MET A 109 -1.51 8.33 -17.84
C MET A 109 -1.96 9.80 -17.70
N GLN A 110 -2.55 10.32 -18.76
CA GLN A 110 -3.11 11.66 -18.81
C GLN A 110 -4.14 11.85 -17.69
N ASP A 111 -4.15 13.03 -17.07
CA ASP A 111 -5.11 13.35 -16.01
C ASP A 111 -6.56 13.25 -16.52
N GLY A 112 -7.38 12.53 -15.77
CA GLY A 112 -8.75 12.14 -16.15
C GLY A 112 -8.91 10.73 -16.72
N SER A 113 -7.81 10.05 -17.11
CA SER A 113 -7.86 8.66 -17.58
C SER A 113 -8.49 7.72 -16.53
N THR A 114 -9.26 6.74 -16.96
CA THR A 114 -9.98 5.84 -16.05
C THR A 114 -9.05 4.82 -15.38
N CYS A 115 -9.15 4.71 -14.06
CA CYS A 115 -8.47 3.71 -13.25
C CYS A 115 -9.49 3.01 -12.32
N HIS A 116 -9.20 1.76 -11.92
CA HIS A 116 -10.05 0.94 -11.03
C HIS A 116 -11.55 0.99 -11.39
N GLY A 117 -11.86 0.86 -12.68
CA GLY A 117 -13.23 0.80 -13.22
C GLY A 117 -13.94 2.16 -13.37
N SER A 118 -13.96 2.97 -12.32
CA SER A 118 -14.76 4.21 -12.26
C SER A 118 -14.05 5.42 -11.65
N TYR A 119 -12.80 5.28 -11.20
CA TYR A 119 -12.00 6.39 -10.69
C TYR A 119 -11.19 7.02 -11.83
N SER A 120 -10.59 8.18 -11.57
CA SER A 120 -9.73 8.90 -12.54
C SER A 120 -8.31 9.06 -12.01
N CYS A 121 -7.35 9.11 -12.94
CA CYS A 121 -5.97 9.46 -12.69
C CYS A 121 -5.80 10.97 -12.44
N LEU A 122 -5.01 11.34 -11.44
CA LEU A 122 -4.56 12.72 -11.20
C LEU A 122 -3.13 12.76 -10.64
N GLU A 123 -2.24 13.47 -11.33
CA GLU A 123 -0.79 13.52 -11.08
C GLU A 123 -0.20 12.10 -10.95
N GLY A 124 -0.54 11.21 -11.89
CA GLY A 124 -0.05 9.82 -11.94
C GLY A 124 -0.63 8.87 -10.89
N ARG A 125 -1.64 9.29 -10.12
CA ARG A 125 -2.25 8.46 -9.06
C ARG A 125 -3.73 8.23 -9.34
N CYS A 126 -4.22 7.02 -9.07
CA CYS A 126 -5.65 6.77 -9.06
C CYS A 126 -6.30 7.47 -7.87
N LEU A 127 -7.42 8.17 -8.10
CA LEU A 127 -8.18 8.89 -7.06
C LEU A 127 -9.07 7.98 -6.18
N ASP A 128 -8.80 6.68 -6.20
CA ASP A 128 -9.44 5.64 -5.40
C ASP A 128 -8.92 5.66 -3.94
N PRO A 129 -9.80 5.81 -2.92
CA PRO A 129 -9.39 5.77 -1.52
C PRO A 129 -8.88 4.38 -1.08
N SER A 130 -9.27 3.29 -1.76
CA SER A 130 -8.75 1.94 -1.48
C SER A 130 -7.27 1.83 -1.89
N SER A 131 -6.87 2.43 -3.01
CA SER A 131 -5.46 2.61 -3.38
C SER A 131 -4.67 3.44 -2.35
N GLN A 132 -5.33 4.36 -1.64
CA GLN A 132 -4.69 5.07 -0.53
C GLN A 132 -4.58 4.18 0.73
N CYS A 133 -5.60 3.37 1.02
CA CYS A 133 -5.57 2.39 2.09
C CYS A 133 -4.48 1.33 1.89
N SER A 134 -4.37 0.75 0.70
CA SER A 134 -3.39 -0.30 0.40
C SER A 134 -1.94 0.22 0.44
N HIS A 135 -1.70 1.46 0.02
CA HIS A 135 -0.39 2.12 0.16
C HIS A 135 -0.02 2.42 1.64
N ILE A 136 -1.00 2.64 2.53
CA ILE A 136 -0.75 2.91 3.95
C ILE A 136 -0.64 1.62 4.77
N PHE A 137 -1.47 0.62 4.49
CA PHE A 137 -1.65 -0.57 5.32
C PHE A 137 -1.20 -1.89 4.70
N GLY A 138 -0.90 -1.93 3.40
CA GLY A 138 -0.55 -3.15 2.66
C GLY A 138 -1.67 -3.61 1.72
N TYR A 139 -1.31 -4.43 0.74
CA TYR A 139 -2.09 -4.70 -0.48
C TYR A 139 -3.59 -5.01 -0.30
N SER A 140 -3.99 -5.71 0.77
CA SER A 140 -5.40 -6.10 0.97
C SER A 140 -6.31 -4.99 1.51
N ALA A 141 -5.74 -3.89 2.04
CA ALA A 141 -6.52 -2.90 2.77
C ALA A 141 -7.36 -2.03 1.82
N GLN A 142 -8.68 -2.08 1.99
CA GLN A 142 -9.66 -1.35 1.18
C GLN A 142 -10.17 -0.11 1.92
N SER A 143 -10.83 0.81 1.20
CA SER A 143 -11.60 1.88 1.85
C SER A 143 -12.80 1.27 2.60
N ALA A 144 -13.02 1.69 3.84
CA ALA A 144 -14.17 1.24 4.63
C ALA A 144 -15.49 1.84 4.13
N SER A 145 -16.63 1.36 4.64
CA SER A 145 -17.94 1.91 4.26
C SER A 145 -18.15 3.35 4.78
N ASP A 146 -19.07 4.09 4.14
CA ASP A 146 -19.63 5.35 4.63
C ASP A 146 -20.02 5.30 6.12
N SER A 147 -20.43 4.13 6.61
CA SER A 147 -20.80 3.91 8.02
C SER A 147 -19.58 4.00 8.93
N CYS A 148 -18.46 3.38 8.56
CA CYS A 148 -17.18 3.54 9.24
C CYS A 148 -16.70 5.01 9.21
N TYR A 149 -16.72 5.66 8.04
CA TYR A 149 -16.35 7.06 7.90
C TYR A 149 -17.21 7.98 8.79
N ASN A 150 -18.53 7.86 8.76
CA ASN A 150 -19.43 8.64 9.62
C ASN A 150 -19.22 8.33 11.11
N SER A 151 -19.00 7.07 11.48
CA SER A 151 -18.76 6.66 12.87
C SER A 151 -17.48 7.28 13.43
N PHE A 152 -16.40 7.34 12.64
CA PHE A 152 -15.12 7.92 13.06
C PHE A 152 -15.09 9.45 12.94
N ASN A 153 -15.36 9.98 11.74
CA ASN A 153 -15.11 11.38 11.43
C ASN A 153 -16.08 12.36 12.11
N SER A 154 -17.21 11.88 12.64
CA SER A 154 -18.09 12.65 13.54
C SER A 154 -17.52 12.85 14.96
N LYS A 155 -16.47 12.12 15.36
CA LYS A 155 -15.91 12.19 16.73
C LYS A 155 -15.11 13.47 16.98
N GLY A 156 -14.36 13.96 16.00
CA GLY A 156 -13.50 15.14 16.15
C GLY A 156 -12.30 14.85 17.07
N ASN A 157 -11.57 13.78 16.80
CA ASN A 157 -10.36 13.39 17.52
C ASN A 157 -9.24 12.99 16.54
N MET A 158 -8.05 12.66 17.04
CA MET A 158 -6.88 12.37 16.20
C MET A 158 -7.05 11.20 15.20
N PHE A 159 -8.04 10.33 15.40
CA PHE A 159 -8.37 9.20 14.53
C PHE A 159 -9.59 9.43 13.62
N GLY A 160 -10.40 10.47 13.87
CA GLY A 160 -11.58 10.79 13.07
C GLY A 160 -11.98 12.25 13.19
N ASN A 161 -11.71 13.03 12.14
CA ASN A 161 -11.92 14.49 12.08
C ASN A 161 -11.81 15.04 10.65
N CYS A 162 -12.29 16.27 10.44
CA CYS A 162 -12.16 17.08 9.21
C CYS A 162 -11.06 18.14 9.36
N GLY A 163 -9.85 17.69 9.72
CA GLY A 163 -8.69 18.56 9.95
C GLY A 163 -8.68 19.24 11.32
N LEU A 164 -7.84 20.28 11.42
CA LEU A 164 -7.60 21.06 12.64
C LEU A 164 -8.30 22.42 12.54
N SER A 165 -8.74 22.95 13.67
CA SER A 165 -9.44 24.23 13.75
C SER A 165 -8.50 25.41 13.48
N SER A 166 -8.87 26.28 12.54
CA SER A 166 -8.14 27.53 12.25
C SER A 166 -7.99 28.44 13.47
N ASN A 167 -8.86 28.31 14.47
CA ASN A 167 -8.87 29.12 15.69
C ASN A 167 -8.07 28.47 16.83
N SER A 168 -7.73 27.18 16.72
CA SER A 168 -7.10 26.38 17.78
C SER A 168 -6.35 25.21 17.15
N PRO A 169 -5.05 25.34 16.82
CA PRO A 169 -4.31 24.39 15.99
C PRO A 169 -4.23 22.95 16.51
N GLU A 170 -4.55 22.70 17.78
CA GLU A 170 -4.60 21.36 18.39
C GLU A 170 -6.01 20.75 18.42
N THR A 171 -7.05 21.54 18.13
CA THR A 171 -8.45 21.11 18.19
C THR A 171 -8.89 20.48 16.88
N HIS A 172 -9.21 19.19 16.92
CA HIS A 172 -9.76 18.45 15.78
C HIS A 172 -11.22 18.82 15.47
N VAL A 173 -11.53 19.06 14.20
CA VAL A 173 -12.87 19.46 13.75
C VAL A 173 -13.75 18.21 13.53
N LYS A 174 -14.98 18.21 14.07
CA LYS A 174 -15.97 17.15 13.76
C LYS A 174 -16.48 17.31 12.33
N CYS A 175 -16.45 16.26 11.53
CA CYS A 175 -17.08 16.29 10.20
C CYS A 175 -18.62 16.32 10.31
N SER A 176 -19.26 16.99 9.36
CA SER A 176 -20.67 16.75 9.03
C SER A 176 -20.81 15.39 8.32
N HIS A 177 -22.03 14.85 8.26
CA HIS A 177 -22.29 13.60 7.51
C HIS A 177 -21.92 13.72 6.02
N GLN A 178 -22.06 14.91 5.43
CA GLN A 178 -21.68 15.16 4.03
C GLN A 178 -20.17 15.17 3.83
N ASN A 179 -19.41 15.65 4.83
CA ASN A 179 -17.95 15.74 4.76
C ASN A 179 -17.23 14.50 5.33
N ALA A 180 -17.97 13.51 5.86
CA ALA A 180 -17.40 12.35 6.53
C ALA A 180 -16.44 11.54 5.65
N LEU A 181 -16.71 11.46 4.34
CA LEU A 181 -15.85 10.82 3.33
C LEU A 181 -14.59 11.62 2.97
N CYS A 182 -14.44 12.85 3.47
CA CYS A 182 -13.29 13.73 3.20
C CYS A 182 -12.42 14.02 4.42
N GLY A 183 -12.73 13.44 5.58
CA GLY A 183 -11.95 13.58 6.81
C GLY A 183 -10.73 12.67 6.86
N LYS A 184 -10.53 11.99 8.00
CA LYS A 184 -9.57 10.88 8.08
C LYS A 184 -9.96 9.78 7.09
N LEU A 185 -8.96 9.19 6.44
CA LEU A 185 -9.08 7.98 5.63
C LEU A 185 -9.35 6.82 6.58
N ILE A 186 -10.48 6.13 6.40
CA ILE A 186 -10.87 4.97 7.21
C ILE A 186 -10.82 3.74 6.32
N CYS A 187 -10.06 2.73 6.75
CA CYS A 187 -9.78 1.53 5.96
C CYS A 187 -10.37 0.27 6.62
N THR A 188 -10.53 -0.78 5.81
CA THR A 188 -11.07 -2.08 6.21
C THR A 188 -10.23 -3.20 5.57
N GLU A 189 -10.51 -4.46 5.90
CA GLU A 189 -9.86 -5.65 5.31
C GLU A 189 -8.31 -5.70 5.38
N LEU A 190 -7.72 -5.19 6.47
CA LEU A 190 -6.30 -5.39 6.78
C LEU A 190 -6.02 -6.88 7.06
N GLY A 191 -5.43 -7.59 6.10
CA GLY A 191 -5.07 -9.00 6.21
C GLY A 191 -3.82 -9.27 7.05
N PHE A 192 -2.99 -8.23 7.25
CA PHE A 192 -1.91 -8.20 8.24
C PHE A 192 -1.69 -6.75 8.69
N LEU A 193 -1.01 -6.57 9.82
CA LEU A 193 -0.56 -5.24 10.26
C LEU A 193 0.83 -4.94 9.68
N PRO A 194 1.03 -3.80 8.99
CA PRO A 194 2.35 -3.41 8.53
C PRO A 194 3.24 -3.01 9.72
N PRO A 195 4.58 -2.99 9.57
CA PRO A 195 5.47 -2.42 10.58
C PRO A 195 5.12 -0.95 10.86
N ILE A 196 4.53 -0.69 12.03
CA ILE A 196 4.09 0.65 12.44
C ILE A 196 5.34 1.52 12.62
N LYS A 197 5.44 2.59 11.85
CA LYS A 197 6.57 3.52 11.90
C LYS A 197 6.59 4.28 13.23
N PRO A 198 7.77 4.70 13.73
CA PRO A 198 7.84 5.57 14.92
C PRO A 198 6.89 6.77 14.82
N LYS A 199 6.32 7.18 15.95
CA LYS A 199 5.33 8.26 16.06
C LYS A 199 4.00 8.02 15.33
N HIS A 200 3.74 6.84 14.77
CA HIS A 200 2.43 6.48 14.22
C HIS A 200 1.64 5.64 15.23
N ILE A 201 0.35 5.92 15.35
CA ILE A 201 -0.60 5.19 16.22
C ILE A 201 -1.75 4.71 15.34
N LEU A 202 -2.06 3.42 15.42
CA LEU A 202 -3.16 2.77 14.71
C LEU A 202 -4.26 2.41 15.70
N ILE A 203 -5.51 2.70 15.36
CA ILE A 203 -6.68 2.22 16.10
C ILE A 203 -7.52 1.30 15.22
N GLN A 204 -8.06 0.25 15.85
CA GLN A 204 -9.07 -0.66 15.30
C GLN A 204 -10.36 -0.48 16.11
N VAL A 205 -11.51 -0.36 15.46
CA VAL A 205 -12.82 -0.32 16.13
C VAL A 205 -13.81 -1.20 15.36
N PRO A 206 -14.54 -2.12 16.02
CA PRO A 206 -15.58 -2.92 15.37
C PRO A 206 -16.80 -2.03 15.10
N HIS A 207 -17.38 -2.12 13.90
CA HIS A 207 -18.54 -1.33 13.51
C HIS A 207 -19.45 -2.11 12.56
N SER A 208 -20.70 -2.32 12.97
CA SER A 208 -21.65 -3.19 12.26
C SER A 208 -21.12 -4.62 12.06
N GLN A 209 -20.60 -4.95 10.87
CA GLN A 209 -20.05 -6.27 10.50
C GLN A 209 -18.60 -6.17 9.99
N GLU A 210 -17.97 -5.01 10.08
CA GLU A 210 -16.59 -4.77 9.63
C GLU A 210 -15.71 -4.18 10.76
N TRP A 211 -14.42 -4.06 10.48
CA TRP A 211 -13.44 -3.42 11.36
C TRP A 211 -12.94 -2.15 10.71
N CYS A 212 -13.29 -1.00 11.28
CA CYS A 212 -12.77 0.28 10.84
C CYS A 212 -11.36 0.50 11.40
N TRP A 213 -10.43 0.90 10.54
CA TRP A 213 -9.05 1.22 10.91
C TRP A 213 -8.71 2.68 10.58
N SER A 214 -7.99 3.35 11.48
CA SER A 214 -7.51 4.72 11.26
C SER A 214 -6.13 4.93 11.85
N ILE A 215 -5.30 5.74 11.16
CA ILE A 215 -3.94 6.06 11.57
C ILE A 215 -3.81 7.54 11.95
N ALA A 216 -3.14 7.79 13.06
CA ALA A 216 -2.77 9.10 13.56
C ALA A 216 -1.25 9.19 13.76
N THR A 217 -0.71 10.40 13.77
CA THR A 217 0.69 10.66 14.10
C THR A 217 0.76 11.45 15.40
N SER A 218 1.58 10.99 16.35
CA SER A 218 1.95 11.79 17.52
C SER A 218 2.89 12.90 17.06
N GLN A 219 2.57 14.15 17.40
CA GLN A 219 3.13 15.34 16.76
C GLN A 219 4.67 15.37 16.71
N ASP A 220 5.18 15.58 15.50
CA ASP A 220 6.21 16.58 15.21
C ASP A 220 5.89 17.12 13.81
N GLY A 221 6.01 18.44 13.60
CA GLY A 221 5.49 19.15 12.43
C GLY A 221 6.19 18.88 11.08
N THR A 222 6.93 17.78 10.95
CA THR A 222 7.86 17.50 9.84
C THR A 222 7.46 16.31 8.96
N ASP A 223 6.41 15.54 9.30
CA ASP A 223 6.00 14.36 8.51
C ASP A 223 4.55 14.40 7.99
N LEU A 224 4.24 15.50 7.28
CA LEU A 224 3.11 15.73 6.37
C LEU A 224 1.65 15.50 6.87
N PRO A 225 0.76 16.50 6.78
CA PRO A 225 -0.67 16.37 7.16
C PRO A 225 -1.50 15.48 6.21
N TYR A 226 -0.88 14.77 5.28
CA TYR A 226 -1.53 13.89 4.30
C TYR A 226 -1.44 12.40 4.64
N LYS A 227 -0.72 12.03 5.71
CA LYS A 227 -0.66 10.65 6.22
C LYS A 227 -1.93 10.32 7.01
N GLY A 228 -2.87 9.65 6.34
CA GLY A 228 -4.11 9.16 6.93
C GLY A 228 -5.33 10.08 6.80
N TYR A 229 -5.28 11.13 5.97
CA TYR A 229 -6.48 11.88 5.55
C TYR A 229 -6.81 11.54 4.10
N VAL A 230 -8.09 11.62 3.73
CA VAL A 230 -8.52 11.45 2.33
C VAL A 230 -7.91 12.57 1.48
N ARG A 231 -7.44 12.23 0.27
CA ARG A 231 -6.79 13.18 -0.63
C ARG A 231 -7.80 14.14 -1.27
N ASN A 232 -7.34 15.37 -1.57
CA ASN A 232 -8.11 16.27 -2.41
C ASN A 232 -8.35 15.64 -3.80
N ASN A 233 -9.50 15.92 -4.40
CA ASN A 233 -10.05 15.33 -5.63
C ASN A 233 -10.51 13.86 -5.54
N THR A 234 -10.34 13.16 -4.41
CA THR A 234 -10.99 11.85 -4.23
C THR A 234 -12.52 11.99 -4.28
N PRO A 235 -13.26 11.18 -5.07
CA PRO A 235 -14.71 11.24 -5.14
C PRO A 235 -15.39 10.96 -3.79
N CYS A 236 -16.42 11.75 -3.46
CA CYS A 236 -17.18 11.65 -2.22
C CYS A 236 -18.71 11.65 -2.44
N GLY A 237 -19.15 11.60 -3.70
CA GLY A 237 -20.55 11.52 -4.09
C GLY A 237 -20.71 11.72 -5.60
N GLU A 238 -21.94 11.62 -6.12
CA GLU A 238 -22.23 11.89 -7.53
C GLU A 238 -21.85 13.34 -7.90
N ASN A 239 -20.88 13.51 -8.81
CA ASN A 239 -20.31 14.81 -9.21
C ASN A 239 -19.65 15.61 -8.06
N LYS A 240 -19.26 14.94 -6.97
CA LYS A 240 -18.60 15.56 -5.81
C LYS A 240 -17.26 14.93 -5.50
N ALA A 241 -16.30 15.76 -5.12
CA ALA A 241 -15.00 15.31 -4.67
C ALA A 241 -14.49 16.15 -3.48
N CYS A 242 -13.49 15.63 -2.79
CA CYS A 242 -12.96 16.25 -1.57
C CYS A 242 -12.08 17.46 -1.88
N THR A 243 -12.35 18.58 -1.21
CA THR A 243 -11.47 19.76 -1.16
C THR A 243 -11.31 20.18 0.30
N ASN A 244 -10.10 20.09 0.85
CA ASN A 244 -9.76 20.60 2.19
C ASN A 244 -10.74 20.13 3.28
N PHE A 245 -11.00 18.82 3.31
CA PHE A 245 -11.94 18.13 4.19
C PHE A 245 -13.44 18.44 3.98
N VAL A 246 -13.82 19.08 2.87
CA VAL A 246 -15.22 19.33 2.46
C VAL A 246 -15.56 18.48 1.24
N CYS A 247 -16.77 17.91 1.20
CA CYS A 247 -17.31 17.24 0.00
C CYS A 247 -18.16 18.23 -0.81
N GLU A 248 -17.57 18.81 -1.85
CA GLU A 248 -18.18 19.88 -2.64
C GLU A 248 -18.48 19.46 -4.09
N ASP A 249 -19.35 20.22 -4.77
CA ASP A 249 -19.64 20.04 -6.20
C ASP A 249 -18.44 20.53 -7.03
N VAL A 250 -17.62 19.60 -7.50
CA VAL A 250 -16.34 19.92 -8.13
C VAL A 250 -16.54 20.09 -9.65
N PRO A 251 -16.19 21.25 -10.25
CA PRO A 251 -16.20 21.40 -11.70
C PRO A 251 -15.18 20.43 -12.32
N PRO A 252 -15.34 20.00 -13.60
CA PRO A 252 -14.47 19.00 -14.20
C PRO A 252 -13.01 19.43 -14.15
N VAL A 253 -12.25 18.83 -13.22
CA VAL A 253 -10.82 19.08 -12.99
C VAL A 253 -10.01 18.74 -14.24
N PHE A 254 -10.48 17.72 -14.96
CA PHE A 254 -9.90 17.21 -16.18
C PHE A 254 -10.44 18.01 -17.38
N ASN A 255 -9.68 19.00 -17.83
CA ASN A 255 -9.66 19.36 -19.24
C ASN A 255 -8.69 18.40 -19.93
N PRO A 256 -9.14 17.32 -20.60
CA PRO A 256 -8.24 16.45 -21.34
C PRO A 256 -7.56 17.23 -22.47
N GLU A 257 -6.28 17.00 -22.70
CA GLU A 257 -5.53 17.66 -23.78
C GLU A 257 -6.17 17.33 -25.14
N PRO A 258 -6.67 18.32 -25.90
CA PRO A 258 -7.47 18.06 -27.10
C PRO A 258 -6.68 17.47 -28.28
N SER A 259 -5.37 17.29 -28.15
CA SER A 259 -4.56 16.49 -29.08
C SER A 259 -4.85 14.99 -28.96
N CYS A 260 -5.15 14.49 -27.77
CA CYS A 260 -5.22 13.06 -27.48
C CYS A 260 -6.59 12.62 -26.96
N SER A 261 -7.00 11.43 -27.36
CA SER A 261 -8.18 10.74 -26.84
C SER A 261 -8.09 9.25 -27.19
N GLN A 262 -8.87 8.41 -26.51
CA GLN A 262 -8.97 6.97 -26.84
C GLN A 262 -9.23 6.72 -28.33
N LYS A 263 -10.06 7.57 -28.95
CA LYS A 263 -10.38 7.54 -30.39
C LYS A 263 -9.22 7.99 -31.29
N TYR A 264 -8.37 8.92 -30.83
CA TYR A 264 -7.16 9.31 -31.55
C TYR A 264 -6.13 8.17 -31.53
N CYS A 265 -6.00 7.49 -30.38
CA CYS A 265 -5.20 6.27 -30.22
C CYS A 265 -5.86 5.01 -30.80
N ASN A 266 -6.78 5.17 -31.77
CA ASN A 266 -7.53 4.11 -32.48
C ASN A 266 -8.12 3.01 -31.56
N GLU A 267 -8.45 3.34 -30.31
CA GLU A 267 -8.89 2.44 -29.23
C GLU A 267 -7.87 1.35 -28.82
N HIS A 268 -6.61 1.46 -29.28
CA HIS A 268 -5.50 0.52 -29.05
C HIS A 268 -4.34 1.11 -28.22
N GLY A 269 -4.61 2.14 -27.42
CA GLY A 269 -3.64 2.77 -26.52
C GLY A 269 -4.31 3.76 -25.58
N VAL A 270 -3.55 4.30 -24.65
CA VAL A 270 -3.98 5.35 -23.70
C VAL A 270 -3.19 6.64 -23.95
N CYS A 271 -3.72 7.77 -23.50
CA CYS A 271 -2.99 9.05 -23.58
C CYS A 271 -2.01 9.18 -22.41
N ASN A 272 -0.78 9.61 -22.69
CA ASN A 272 0.18 10.03 -21.67
C ASN A 272 -0.02 11.51 -21.29
N ASP A 273 0.69 11.97 -20.26
CA ASP A 273 0.60 13.35 -19.77
C ASP A 273 1.25 14.41 -20.67
N LEU A 274 1.89 14.02 -21.78
CA LEU A 274 2.31 14.91 -22.86
C LEU A 274 1.28 15.01 -24.01
N GLY A 275 0.14 14.32 -23.91
CA GLY A 275 -0.89 14.35 -24.94
C GLY A 275 -0.51 13.57 -26.21
N ASN A 276 0.32 12.53 -26.07
CA ASN A 276 0.62 11.52 -27.09
C ASN A 276 0.02 10.15 -26.70
N CYS A 277 -0.13 9.25 -27.66
CA CYS A 277 -0.56 7.88 -27.37
C CYS A 277 0.60 7.02 -26.85
N HIS A 278 0.33 6.24 -25.81
CA HIS A 278 1.08 5.06 -25.42
C HIS A 278 0.28 3.83 -25.88
N CYS A 279 0.79 3.11 -26.87
CA CYS A 279 0.09 2.03 -27.54
C CYS A 279 0.22 0.71 -26.79
N HIS A 280 -0.85 -0.08 -26.80
CA HIS A 280 -0.83 -1.45 -26.33
C HIS A 280 -0.03 -2.34 -27.29
N PHE A 281 0.42 -3.49 -26.78
CA PHE A 281 1.11 -4.51 -27.58
C PHE A 281 0.31 -4.87 -28.85
N GLY A 282 1.03 -5.07 -29.96
CA GLY A 282 0.44 -5.29 -31.28
C GLY A 282 0.27 -4.03 -32.14
N PHE A 283 0.44 -2.83 -31.57
CA PHE A 283 0.25 -1.54 -32.26
C PHE A 283 1.45 -0.59 -32.17
N ALA A 284 1.57 0.36 -33.08
CA ALA A 284 2.69 1.30 -33.17
C ALA A 284 2.26 2.75 -32.90
N PRO A 285 3.04 3.54 -32.12
CA PRO A 285 2.88 4.99 -32.07
C PRO A 285 3.12 5.63 -33.46
N PRO A 286 2.60 6.85 -33.72
CA PRO A 286 2.02 7.80 -32.76
C PRO A 286 0.51 7.66 -32.52
N ASP A 287 -0.24 6.92 -33.35
CA ASP A 287 -1.71 6.86 -33.32
C ASP A 287 -2.28 5.47 -33.00
N CYS A 288 -1.43 4.45 -32.77
CA CYS A 288 -1.82 3.06 -32.50
C CYS A 288 -2.69 2.41 -33.60
N LYS A 289 -2.59 2.93 -34.84
CA LYS A 289 -3.37 2.45 -35.99
C LYS A 289 -2.71 1.31 -36.76
N HIS A 290 -1.38 1.29 -36.78
CA HIS A 290 -0.58 0.33 -37.52
C HIS A 290 -0.01 -0.72 -36.58
N LYS A 291 0.33 -1.91 -37.10
CA LYS A 291 0.93 -2.98 -36.28
C LYS A 291 2.30 -2.55 -35.76
N GLY A 292 2.59 -2.92 -34.51
CA GLY A 292 3.85 -2.65 -33.82
C GLY A 292 3.93 -3.42 -32.50
N ASN A 293 4.82 -2.97 -31.62
CA ASN A 293 5.14 -3.66 -30.37
C ASN A 293 4.48 -3.04 -29.13
N GLY A 294 3.84 -1.87 -29.25
CA GLY A 294 3.42 -1.01 -28.15
C GLY A 294 4.40 0.14 -27.89
N GLY A 295 4.29 0.76 -26.71
CA GLY A 295 5.13 1.90 -26.31
C GLY A 295 4.63 3.24 -26.87
N SER A 296 5.43 4.29 -26.72
CA SER A 296 5.07 5.67 -27.12
C SER A 296 6.21 6.36 -27.87
N VAL A 297 5.93 7.54 -28.44
CA VAL A 297 6.99 8.43 -28.94
C VAL A 297 7.86 8.98 -27.80
N ASP A 298 7.31 9.08 -26.58
CA ASP A 298 8.00 9.60 -25.41
C ASP A 298 8.65 8.49 -24.56
N SER A 299 7.90 7.41 -24.30
CA SER A 299 8.33 6.25 -23.49
C SER A 299 9.31 5.28 -24.18
N GLY A 300 9.69 5.56 -25.43
CA GLY A 300 10.49 4.66 -26.26
C GLY A 300 9.68 3.53 -26.92
N PRO A 301 10.27 2.82 -27.90
CA PRO A 301 9.62 1.73 -28.61
C PRO A 301 9.64 0.45 -27.76
N ALA A 302 8.48 -0.18 -27.60
CA ALA A 302 8.39 -1.46 -26.91
C ALA A 302 9.14 -2.58 -27.65
N GLY A 303 9.60 -3.57 -26.88
CA GLY A 303 10.30 -4.73 -27.43
C GLY A 303 9.39 -5.62 -28.26
N GLU A 304 9.97 -6.35 -29.21
CA GLU A 304 9.30 -7.57 -29.66
C GLU A 304 9.11 -8.42 -28.41
N SER A 305 7.87 -8.75 -28.08
CA SER A 305 7.60 -9.65 -26.98
C SER A 305 8.38 -10.93 -27.25
N GLN A 306 9.20 -11.34 -26.28
CA GLN A 306 9.46 -12.76 -26.11
C GLN A 306 8.11 -13.38 -25.73
N GLU A 307 7.33 -13.72 -26.75
CA GLU A 307 6.38 -14.81 -26.65
C GLU A 307 7.21 -16.03 -26.22
N ASN A 308 7.29 -16.25 -24.91
CA ASN A 308 6.63 -17.46 -24.42
C ASN A 308 5.21 -17.36 -24.95
N PRO A 309 4.83 -18.09 -26.02
CA PRO A 309 3.43 -18.14 -26.39
C PRO A 309 2.66 -18.70 -25.20
N THR A 310 1.35 -18.48 -25.17
CA THR A 310 0.48 -19.35 -24.36
C THR A 310 0.76 -20.79 -24.78
N GLU A 311 1.42 -21.57 -23.93
CA GLU A 311 1.93 -22.89 -24.29
C GLU A 311 0.79 -23.90 -24.49
N GLU A 312 0.24 -23.92 -25.70
CA GLU A 312 -0.11 -25.16 -26.37
C GLU A 312 1.21 -25.85 -26.80
N SER A 313 2.04 -26.24 -25.83
CA SER A 313 3.33 -26.88 -26.06
C SER A 313 3.14 -28.34 -26.47
N GLU A 314 2.88 -28.57 -27.75
CA GLU A 314 3.07 -29.87 -28.40
C GLU A 314 4.58 -30.18 -28.49
N TYR A 315 5.19 -30.50 -27.35
CA TYR A 315 6.58 -30.95 -27.24
C TYR A 315 6.70 -32.24 -26.42
N GLY A 316 7.85 -32.91 -26.58
CA GLY A 316 8.02 -34.34 -26.31
C GLY A 316 7.62 -34.84 -24.91
N ASP A 317 6.72 -35.82 -24.91
CA ASP A 317 6.41 -36.71 -23.78
C ASP A 317 7.63 -37.53 -23.33
N GLU A 318 8.43 -37.00 -22.40
CA GLU A 318 9.35 -37.86 -21.62
C GLU A 318 9.58 -37.41 -20.16
N GLN A 319 9.80 -36.12 -19.86
CA GLN A 319 10.12 -35.69 -18.48
C GLN A 319 8.92 -35.69 -17.51
N ASN A 320 7.69 -35.40 -17.98
CA ASN A 320 6.52 -35.23 -17.12
C ASN A 320 6.00 -36.55 -16.48
N LYS A 321 6.55 -37.71 -16.88
CA LYS A 321 6.21 -39.01 -16.30
C LYS A 321 6.75 -39.18 -14.87
N ASP A 322 7.93 -38.63 -14.57
CA ASP A 322 8.60 -38.90 -13.29
C ASP A 322 8.01 -38.09 -12.14
N ASP A 323 7.69 -36.81 -12.33
CA ASP A 323 7.03 -36.00 -11.28
C ASP A 323 5.59 -36.43 -11.02
N LEU A 324 4.84 -36.83 -12.05
CA LEU A 324 3.52 -37.45 -11.86
C LEU A 324 3.63 -38.79 -11.12
N ALA A 325 4.63 -39.61 -11.43
CA ALA A 325 4.90 -40.85 -10.71
C ALA A 325 5.39 -40.61 -9.27
N LEU A 326 6.12 -39.53 -9.00
CA LEU A 326 6.59 -39.16 -7.65
C LEU A 326 5.39 -38.76 -6.77
N ASN A 327 4.53 -37.88 -7.28
CA ASN A 327 3.30 -37.46 -6.60
C ASN A 327 2.34 -38.64 -6.39
N LEU A 328 2.15 -39.51 -7.39
CA LEU A 328 1.31 -40.71 -7.25
C LEU A 328 1.87 -41.69 -6.21
N LYS A 329 3.20 -41.89 -6.14
CA LYS A 329 3.84 -42.69 -5.08
C LYS A 329 3.60 -42.09 -3.70
N LEU A 330 3.69 -40.76 -3.56
CA LEU A 330 3.41 -40.04 -2.31
C LEU A 330 1.96 -40.23 -1.85
N ILE A 331 0.99 -40.11 -2.76
CA ILE A 331 -0.44 -40.34 -2.50
C ILE A 331 -0.69 -41.80 -2.10
N VAL A 332 -0.09 -42.78 -2.79
CA VAL A 332 -0.21 -44.20 -2.45
C VAL A 332 0.41 -44.53 -1.08
N LEU A 333 1.57 -43.96 -0.75
CA LEU A 333 2.20 -44.11 0.57
C LEU A 333 1.33 -43.52 1.69
N ALA A 334 0.74 -42.34 1.48
CA ALA A 334 -0.20 -41.73 2.42
C ALA A 334 -1.46 -42.58 2.61
N ALA A 335 -2.04 -43.11 1.52
CA ALA A 335 -3.20 -43.99 1.58
C ALA A 335 -2.91 -45.30 2.33
N ILE A 336 -1.75 -45.92 2.10
CA ILE A 336 -1.31 -47.11 2.84
C ILE A 336 -1.15 -46.80 4.33
N LEU A 337 -0.56 -45.65 4.69
CA LEU A 337 -0.34 -45.23 6.07
C LEU A 337 -1.67 -44.94 6.81
N ILE A 338 -2.64 -44.33 6.13
CA ILE A 338 -4.00 -44.16 6.66
C ILE A 338 -4.68 -45.53 6.88
N LEU A 339 -4.56 -46.46 5.92
CA LEU A 339 -5.13 -47.80 6.04
C LEU A 339 -4.49 -48.64 7.16
N THR A 340 -3.18 -48.52 7.40
CA THR A 340 -2.54 -49.21 8.54
C THR A 340 -2.95 -48.60 9.88
N ILE A 341 -3.11 -47.28 9.99
CA ILE A 341 -3.66 -46.63 11.20
C ILE A 341 -5.10 -47.12 11.45
N LEU A 342 -5.97 -47.14 10.43
CA LEU A 342 -7.33 -47.64 10.56
C LEU A 342 -7.37 -49.13 10.95
N PHE A 343 -6.49 -49.96 10.38
CA PHE A 343 -6.37 -51.36 10.76
C PHE A 343 -5.90 -51.53 12.22
N ILE A 344 -4.94 -50.72 12.67
CA ILE A 344 -4.49 -50.72 14.08
C ILE A 344 -5.64 -50.31 15.02
N ILE A 345 -6.41 -49.28 14.68
CA ILE A 345 -7.59 -48.86 15.45
C ILE A 345 -8.64 -49.99 15.51
N VAL A 346 -8.92 -50.66 14.39
CA VAL A 346 -9.84 -51.81 14.35
C VAL A 346 -9.31 -52.99 15.18
N CYS A 347 -8.02 -53.30 15.11
CA CYS A 347 -7.40 -54.32 15.97
C CYS A 347 -7.50 -53.96 17.46
N ILE A 348 -7.26 -52.69 17.83
CA ILE A 348 -7.42 -52.19 19.20
C ILE A 348 -8.87 -52.39 19.67
N VAL A 349 -9.86 -51.94 18.89
CA VAL A 349 -11.29 -52.12 19.20
C VAL A 349 -11.67 -53.61 19.31
N ILE A 350 -11.11 -54.48 18.48
CA ILE A 350 -11.31 -55.94 18.56
C ILE A 350 -10.64 -56.54 19.82
N THR A 351 -9.49 -56.02 20.27
CA THR A 351 -8.87 -56.48 21.53
C THR A 351 -9.65 -56.02 22.76
N TYR A 352 -10.16 -54.78 22.79
CA TYR A 352 -11.00 -54.28 23.88
C TYR A 352 -12.35 -55.02 23.95
N SER A 353 -13.05 -55.18 22.83
CA SER A 353 -14.33 -55.92 22.77
C SER A 353 -14.21 -57.44 22.98
N LYS A 354 -12.98 -57.97 23.13
CA LYS A 354 -12.71 -59.36 23.52
C LYS A 354 -12.31 -59.50 25.00
N SER A 355 -12.30 -58.41 25.77
CA SER A 355 -11.89 -58.41 27.19
C SER A 355 -13.04 -58.70 28.17
N GLU A 356 -14.30 -58.77 27.73
CA GLU A 356 -15.45 -58.96 28.61
C GLU A 356 -16.02 -60.39 28.53
N THR A 357 -15.64 -61.22 29.50
CA THR A 357 -16.46 -62.32 30.05
C THR A 357 -15.86 -62.75 31.40
N PRO A 358 -16.66 -63.17 32.40
CA PRO A 358 -16.41 -62.72 33.78
C PRO A 358 -15.88 -63.78 34.77
N SER A 359 -15.26 -63.27 35.84
CA SER A 359 -15.18 -63.86 37.19
C SER A 359 -15.01 -62.67 38.17
N GLU A 360 -15.97 -62.33 39.05
CA GLU A 360 -16.43 -63.09 40.22
C GLU A 360 -15.31 -63.26 41.28
N ILE A 361 -15.39 -62.48 42.38
CA ILE A 361 -15.36 -62.94 43.79
C ILE A 361 -15.45 -61.77 44.78
N GLU A 362 -16.42 -61.89 45.71
CA GLU A 362 -16.57 -61.37 47.08
C GLU A 362 -16.36 -59.87 47.46
N SER A 363 -17.39 -59.33 48.13
CA SER A 363 -17.36 -58.18 49.04
C SER A 363 -16.65 -58.51 50.37
N PRO A 364 -16.52 -57.53 51.29
CA PRO A 364 -17.43 -57.58 52.45
C PRO A 364 -18.24 -56.28 52.66
N GLU A 365 -19.38 -56.40 53.34
CA GLU A 365 -20.24 -55.28 53.74
C GLU A 365 -19.77 -54.60 55.04
N LEU A 366 -20.05 -53.29 55.15
CA LEU A 366 -20.67 -52.56 56.27
C LEU A 366 -20.41 -51.04 56.08
N GLU A 367 -21.32 -50.12 56.35
CA GLU A 367 -22.75 -50.21 56.71
C GLU A 367 -23.43 -48.92 56.22
N ALA A 368 -24.75 -48.89 56.06
CA ALA A 368 -25.47 -47.71 55.62
C ALA A 368 -26.53 -47.32 56.65
N GLU A 369 -26.63 -46.01 56.94
CA GLU A 369 -27.86 -45.40 57.46
C GLU A 369 -28.32 -44.33 56.47
N GLU A 370 -29.56 -44.46 56.00
CA GLU A 370 -30.29 -43.41 55.29
C GLU A 370 -30.86 -42.42 56.31
N GLU A 371 -31.10 -41.17 55.91
CA GLU A 371 -32.48 -40.72 55.67
C GLU A 371 -32.53 -39.37 54.92
N ALA A 372 -33.67 -39.15 54.29
CA ALA A 372 -34.12 -37.90 53.67
C ALA A 372 -35.49 -37.54 54.34
N PRO A 373 -36.30 -36.54 53.93
CA PRO A 373 -36.20 -35.63 52.79
C PRO A 373 -36.57 -34.18 53.20
N SER A 374 -37.40 -33.49 52.39
CA SER A 374 -38.06 -32.19 52.61
C SER A 374 -37.12 -30.97 52.70
N GLU A 375 -37.46 -29.76 52.26
CA GLU A 375 -38.39 -29.17 51.27
C GLU A 375 -38.34 -27.66 51.58
N GLU A 376 -38.38 -26.80 50.55
CA GLU A 376 -38.82 -25.39 50.63
C GLU A 376 -38.02 -24.40 51.55
N ALA A 377 -38.12 -23.08 51.40
CA ALA A 377 -38.26 -22.21 50.22
C ALA A 377 -38.03 -20.75 50.68
N GLU A 378 -37.40 -19.91 49.84
CA GLU A 378 -37.38 -18.43 49.95
C GLU A 378 -36.76 -17.90 51.29
N GLU A 379 -36.47 -16.62 51.55
CA GLU A 379 -36.61 -15.35 50.80
C GLU A 379 -35.49 -14.36 51.23
N GLU A 380 -35.46 -13.18 50.60
CA GLU A 380 -34.84 -11.90 51.04
C GLU A 380 -33.30 -11.72 51.16
N ALA A 381 -32.95 -10.43 51.06
CA ALA A 381 -31.66 -9.75 51.23
C ALA A 381 -31.99 -8.23 51.36
N PRO A 382 -31.03 -7.29 51.39
CA PRO A 382 -29.74 -7.19 52.10
C PRO A 382 -30.01 -6.34 53.39
N PRO A 383 -29.20 -5.34 53.83
CA PRO A 383 -27.76 -5.07 53.73
C PRO A 383 -27.10 -4.91 55.13
N GLU A 384 -25.80 -4.58 55.17
CA GLU A 384 -25.32 -3.40 55.92
C GLU A 384 -23.92 -2.97 55.45
N GLU A 385 -23.52 -1.75 55.80
CA GLU A 385 -22.28 -1.09 55.38
C GLU A 385 -21.21 -1.16 56.49
N ALA A 386 -19.94 -0.98 56.12
CA ALA A 386 -18.87 -0.68 57.07
C ALA A 386 -17.81 0.21 56.39
N GLU A 387 -17.74 1.45 56.84
CA GLU A 387 -16.68 2.41 56.50
C GLU A 387 -15.46 2.17 57.42
N GLU A 388 -14.25 2.39 56.91
CA GLU A 388 -13.10 2.82 57.72
C GLU A 388 -12.37 3.95 56.97
N GLU A 389 -12.50 5.17 57.47
CA GLU A 389 -11.63 6.31 57.14
C GLU A 389 -10.53 6.44 58.21
N GLU A 390 -9.33 6.88 57.79
CA GLU A 390 -8.42 7.79 58.52
C GLU A 390 -7.45 8.33 57.42
N GLU A 391 -7.25 9.65 57.19
CA GLU A 391 -6.64 10.69 58.05
C GLU A 391 -5.24 10.28 58.58
N GLU A 392 -4.16 11.10 58.67
CA GLU A 392 -3.91 12.56 58.70
C GLU A 392 -2.61 12.92 57.89
N LYS A 393 -2.20 14.15 57.52
CA LYS A 393 -2.79 15.52 57.30
C LYS A 393 -1.74 16.47 56.65
N GLU A 394 -2.21 17.59 56.06
CA GLU A 394 -1.67 18.99 56.07
C GLU A 394 -0.15 19.29 55.78
N GLU A 395 0.33 20.53 55.59
CA GLU A 395 -0.20 21.90 55.81
C GLU A 395 0.44 22.92 54.81
N GLU A 396 -0.39 23.82 54.23
CA GLU A 396 -0.29 25.30 54.08
C GLU A 396 1.04 26.05 53.71
N ALA A 397 1.10 27.36 53.39
CA ALA A 397 0.16 28.51 53.40
C ALA A 397 0.53 29.51 52.25
N GLU A 398 -0.39 30.18 51.53
CA GLU A 398 -1.12 31.46 51.78
C GLU A 398 -0.44 32.79 51.30
N GLY A 399 -1.26 33.84 51.10
CA GLY A 399 -0.95 35.18 50.52
C GLY A 399 -1.48 35.33 49.08
N GLU A 400 -2.43 36.20 48.69
CA GLU A 400 -2.76 37.61 49.06
C GLU A 400 -1.64 38.62 48.71
N GLU A 401 -1.88 39.81 48.14
CA GLU A 401 -3.12 40.60 47.97
C GLU A 401 -3.13 41.44 46.64
N GLU A 402 -3.95 42.49 46.53
CA GLU A 402 -4.23 43.30 45.31
C GLU A 402 -3.24 44.49 45.06
N GLU A 403 -3.15 45.01 43.82
CA GLU A 403 -3.25 46.46 43.52
C GLU A 403 -3.37 46.80 42.01
N GLU A 404 -3.80 48.03 41.69
CA GLU A 404 -3.94 48.62 40.34
C GLU A 404 -2.67 49.40 39.90
N GLY A 405 -2.49 49.75 38.61
CA GLY A 405 -1.47 50.78 38.25
C GLY A 405 -1.03 50.96 36.78
N GLU A 406 -1.67 51.92 36.10
CA GLU A 406 -1.11 52.89 35.11
C GLU A 406 -0.38 52.44 33.81
N GLU A 407 -0.11 53.44 32.96
CA GLU A 407 0.36 53.41 31.57
C GLU A 407 1.82 53.94 31.47
N ASP A 408 2.64 53.48 30.52
CA ASP A 408 3.42 54.35 29.59
C ASP A 408 4.41 53.60 28.65
N GLU A 409 4.67 54.25 27.50
CA GLU A 409 5.71 54.05 26.43
C GLU A 409 6.03 52.63 25.88
#